data_AF-A0A1F9N7F3-F1
#
_entry.id   AF-A0A1F9N7F3-F1
#
_cell.length_a   1.000
_cell.length_b   1.000
_cell.length_c   1.000
_cell.angle_alpha   90.00
_cell.angle_beta   90.00
_cell.angle_gamma   90.00
#
_symmetry.space_group_name_H-M   'P 1'
#
loop_
_entity.id
_entity.type
_entity.pdbx_description
1 polymer ?
#
loop_
_entity_poly.entity_id
_entity_poly.type
_entity_poly.pdbx_seq_one_letter_code
_entity_poly.pdbx_strand_id
1 'polypeptide(L)'
;MNCNEFQYWLVTRDIFFNETPDTLFHLKTCDACKNLYLADTCLEKNIRSGFIRQEISKELFSRIDLAIDQAKKPFRLKKAEIAAFSAWIAFIAVIMTLLILQ
;
A
#
# COMPACT_ATOMS: atom_id res chain seq x y z
N MET A 1 -15.39 -10.47 19.31
CA MET A 1 -14.28 -9.61 19.80
C MET A 1 -14.53 -9.13 21.22
N ASN A 2 -13.46 -8.88 21.99
CA ASN A 2 -13.50 -8.23 23.30
C ASN A 2 -13.31 -6.70 23.19
N CYS A 3 -13.43 -5.97 24.30
CA CYS A 3 -13.35 -4.50 24.29
C CYS A 3 -11.98 -3.97 23.85
N ASN A 4 -10.88 -4.64 24.18
CA ASN A 4 -9.53 -4.19 23.80
C ASN A 4 -9.33 -4.34 22.28
N GLU A 5 -9.77 -5.47 21.72
CA GLU A 5 -9.77 -5.70 20.27
C GLU A 5 -10.66 -4.68 19.55
N PHE A 6 -11.84 -4.38 20.11
CA PHE A 6 -12.74 -3.37 19.56
C PHE A 6 -12.10 -1.97 19.56
N GLN A 7 -11.47 -1.58 20.67
CA GLN A 7 -10.80 -0.28 20.76
C GLN A 7 -9.61 -0.17 19.81
N TYR A 8 -8.79 -1.23 19.71
CA TYR A 8 -7.70 -1.27 18.75
C TYR A 8 -8.22 -1.16 17.32
N TRP A 9 -9.27 -1.91 16.99
CA TRP A 9 -9.96 -1.79 15.70
C TRP A 9 -10.48 -0.38 15.47
N LEU A 10 -11.13 0.25 16.45
CA LEU A 10 -11.70 1.60 16.32
C LEU A 10 -10.63 2.63 15.98
N VAL A 11 -9.46 2.55 16.60
CA VAL A 11 -8.34 3.49 16.36
C VAL A 11 -7.63 3.23 15.02
N THR A 12 -7.65 2.00 14.53
CA THR A 12 -6.93 1.59 13.30
C THR A 12 -7.83 1.41 12.09
N ARG A 13 -9.15 1.61 12.25
CA ARG A 13 -10.11 1.41 11.16
C ARG A 13 -9.88 2.43 10.06
N ASP A 14 -10.00 1.95 8.83
CA ASP A 14 -10.25 2.85 7.71
C ASP A 14 -11.74 3.17 7.67
N ILE A 15 -12.04 4.45 7.78
CA ILE A 15 -13.36 5.08 7.72
C ILE A 15 -14.07 4.95 6.37
N PHE A 16 -13.39 4.42 5.35
CA PHE A 16 -13.98 4.03 4.07
C PHE A 16 -14.30 2.53 4.00
N PHE A 17 -13.91 1.76 5.01
CA PHE A 17 -14.14 0.33 5.08
C PHE A 17 -15.38 0.00 5.92
N ASN A 18 -16.11 -1.04 5.52
CA ASN A 18 -17.32 -1.46 6.21
C ASN A 18 -17.01 -2.17 7.53
N GLU A 19 -17.93 -2.07 8.48
CA GLU A 19 -17.89 -2.82 9.74
C GLU A 19 -17.90 -4.33 9.50
N THR A 20 -17.06 -5.06 10.24
CA THR A 20 -17.06 -6.52 10.20
C THR A 20 -18.22 -7.09 11.03
N PRO A 21 -18.70 -8.32 10.75
CA PRO A 21 -19.76 -8.95 11.56
C PRO A 21 -19.44 -8.97 13.07
N ASP A 22 -18.18 -9.17 13.44
CA ASP A 22 -17.74 -9.19 14.83
C ASP A 22 -17.86 -7.82 15.50
N THR A 23 -17.55 -6.75 14.79
CA THR A 23 -17.72 -5.37 15.30
C THR A 23 -19.19 -5.03 15.49
N LEU A 24 -20.04 -5.39 14.51
CA LEU A 24 -21.49 -5.21 14.60
C LEU A 24 -22.10 -5.99 15.76
N PHE A 25 -21.63 -7.22 16.00
CA PHE A 25 -22.04 -8.01 17.14
C PHE A 25 -21.61 -7.37 18.47
N HIS A 26 -20.37 -6.88 18.55
CA HIS A 26 -19.86 -6.23 19.75
C HIS A 26 -20.62 -4.93 20.06
N LEU A 27 -20.93 -4.12 19.05
CA LEU A 27 -21.74 -2.90 19.18
C LEU A 27 -23.16 -3.17 19.69
N LYS A 28 -23.72 -4.37 19.46
CA LYS A 28 -25.03 -4.77 19.99
C LYS A 28 -24.97 -5.24 21.45
N THR A 29 -23.79 -5.68 21.91
CA THR A 29 -23.64 -6.35 23.21
C THR A 29 -22.89 -5.52 24.24
N CYS A 30 -22.18 -4.47 23.82
CA CYS A 30 -21.43 -3.58 24.72
C CYS A 30 -21.81 -2.11 24.51
N ASP A 31 -22.60 -1.54 25.43
CA ASP A 31 -23.03 -0.14 25.37
C ASP A 31 -21.87 0.86 25.49
N ALA A 32 -20.84 0.54 26.28
CA ALA A 32 -19.67 1.40 26.43
C ALA A 32 -18.93 1.57 25.10
N CYS A 33 -18.64 0.46 24.41
CA CYS A 33 -18.00 0.48 23.09
C CYS A 33 -18.90 1.11 22.01
N LYS A 34 -20.22 0.91 22.11
CA LYS A 34 -21.19 1.57 21.23
C LYS A 34 -21.16 3.08 21.36
N ASN A 35 -21.17 3.60 22.59
CA ASN A 35 -21.09 5.04 22.83
C ASN A 35 -19.76 5.62 22.34
N LEU A 36 -18.66 4.90 22.56
CA LEU A 36 -17.34 5.28 22.05
C LEU A 36 -17.32 5.37 20.51
N TYR A 37 -17.85 4.35 19.83
CA TYR A 37 -17.97 4.33 18.37
C TYR A 37 -18.81 5.49 17.82
N LEU A 38 -19.93 5.81 18.48
CA LEU A 38 -20.79 6.92 18.06
C LEU A 38 -20.09 8.28 18.22
N ALA A 39 -19.36 8.47 19.34
CA ALA A 39 -18.61 9.70 19.58
C ALA A 39 -17.47 9.86 18.56
N ASP A 40 -16.71 8.80 18.32
CA ASP A 40 -15.63 8.77 17.33
C ASP A 40 -16.14 9.06 15.91
N THR A 41 -17.18 8.35 15.47
CA THR A 41 -17.78 8.56 14.14
C THR A 41 -18.35 9.98 13.99
N CYS A 42 -18.91 10.56 15.05
CA CYS A 42 -19.38 11.94 15.06
C CYS A 42 -18.21 12.93 14.88
N LEU A 43 -17.12 12.72 15.63
CA LEU A 43 -15.91 13.53 15.55
C LEU A 43 -15.31 13.48 14.14
N GLU A 44 -15.17 12.29 13.56
CA GLU A 44 -14.66 12.10 12.20
C GLU A 44 -15.53 12.78 11.15
N LYS A 45 -16.86 12.69 11.28
CA LYS A 45 -17.79 13.40 10.39
C LYS A 45 -17.58 14.91 10.47
N ASN A 46 -17.41 15.46 11.67
CA ASN A 46 -17.17 16.89 11.87
C ASN A 46 -15.83 17.31 11.26
N ILE A 47 -14.77 16.54 11.51
CA ILE A 47 -13.44 16.72 10.92
C ILE A 47 -13.55 16.75 9.39
N ARG A 48 -14.17 15.74 8.78
CA ARG A 48 -14.40 15.67 7.32
C ARG A 48 -15.19 16.85 6.78
N SER A 49 -16.23 17.28 7.49
CA SER A 49 -17.05 18.43 7.09
C SER A 49 -16.32 19.77 7.18
N GLY A 50 -15.30 19.86 8.06
CA GLY A 50 -14.45 21.04 8.19
C GLY A 50 -13.41 21.19 7.08
N PHE A 51 -13.11 20.11 6.35
CA PHE A 51 -12.21 20.19 5.20
C PHE A 51 -12.93 20.73 3.96
N ILE A 52 -12.36 21.78 3.37
CA ILE A 52 -12.78 22.24 2.04
C ILE A 52 -12.37 21.16 1.05
N ARG A 53 -13.36 20.54 0.39
CA ARG A 53 -13.12 19.56 -0.67
C ARG A 53 -12.43 20.26 -1.85
N GLN A 54 -11.11 20.16 -1.93
CA GLN A 54 -10.37 20.62 -3.10
C GLN A 54 -10.55 19.62 -4.23
N GLU A 55 -10.87 20.13 -5.42
CA GLU A 55 -10.85 19.34 -6.62
C GLU A 55 -9.41 18.92 -6.92
N ILE A 56 -9.19 17.62 -7.11
CA ILE A 56 -7.87 17.10 -7.47
C ILE A 56 -7.51 17.69 -8.83
N SER A 57 -6.33 18.31 -8.95
CA SER A 57 -5.91 18.88 -10.23
C SER A 57 -5.79 17.79 -11.30
N LYS A 58 -6.26 18.08 -12.52
CA LYS A 58 -6.17 17.15 -13.66
C LYS A 58 -4.72 16.71 -13.94
N GLU A 59 -3.77 17.60 -13.68
CA GLU A 59 -2.34 17.31 -13.82
C GLU A 59 -1.86 16.27 -12.81
N LEU A 60 -2.30 16.35 -11.54
CA LEU A 60 -1.96 15.34 -10.54
C LEU A 60 -2.54 13.97 -10.92
N PHE A 61 -3.78 13.95 -11.43
CA PHE A 61 -4.41 12.72 -11.92
C PHE A 61 -3.59 12.08 -13.05
N SER A 62 -3.21 12.87 -14.06
CA SER A 62 -2.40 12.40 -15.19
C SER A 62 -1.03 11.88 -14.76
N ARG A 63 -0.39 12.51 -13.77
CA ARG A 63 0.89 12.05 -13.21
C ARG A 63 0.75 10.72 -12.47
N ILE A 64 -0.34 10.52 -11.73
CA ILE A 64 -0.62 9.27 -11.04
C ILE A 64 -0.84 8.15 -12.06
N ASP A 65 -1.66 8.38 -13.10
CA ASP A 65 -1.90 7.40 -14.16
C ASP A 65 -0.60 6.99 -14.86
N LEU A 66 0.24 7.97 -15.22
CA LEU A 66 1.53 7.71 -15.85
C LEU A 66 2.45 6.89 -14.93
N ALA A 67 2.48 7.17 -13.64
CA ALA A 67 3.29 6.42 -12.67
C ALA A 67 2.79 4.97 -12.52
N ILE A 68 1.48 4.76 -12.50
CA ILE A 68 0.86 3.43 -12.47
C ILE A 68 1.24 2.64 -13.73
N ASP A 69 1.16 3.26 -14.90
CA ASP A 69 1.52 2.62 -16.17
C ASP A 69 3.01 2.27 -16.26
N GLN A 70 3.88 3.10 -15.69
CA GLN A 70 5.30 2.81 -15.58
C GLN A 70 5.56 1.63 -14.64
N ALA A 71 4.88 1.59 -13.49
CA ALA A 71 5.00 0.48 -12.53
C ALA A 71 4.47 -0.86 -13.09
N LYS A 72 3.42 -0.80 -13.92
CA LYS A 72 2.86 -1.98 -14.61
C LYS A 72 3.76 -2.53 -15.70
N LYS A 73 4.72 -1.77 -16.22
CA LYS A 73 5.69 -2.31 -17.17
C LYS A 73 6.70 -3.15 -16.39
N PRO A 74 6.70 -4.50 -16.51
CA PRO A 74 7.80 -5.27 -15.98
C PRO A 74 9.08 -4.77 -16.63
N PHE A 75 10.16 -4.64 -15.85
CA PHE A 75 11.52 -4.48 -16.37
C PHE A 75 11.80 -5.66 -17.30
N ARG A 76 11.44 -5.53 -18.57
CA ARG A 76 11.86 -6.45 -19.63
C ARG A 76 13.27 -6.01 -20.00
N LEU A 77 14.24 -6.43 -19.20
CA LEU A 77 15.61 -6.57 -19.70
C LEU A 77 15.50 -7.37 -21.00
N LYS A 78 15.89 -6.76 -22.11
CA LYS A 78 15.81 -7.46 -23.40
C LYS A 78 16.72 -8.67 -23.28
N LYS A 79 16.26 -9.86 -23.70
CA LYS A 79 17.07 -11.10 -23.67
C LYS A 79 18.47 -10.90 -24.29
N ALA A 80 18.56 -10.02 -25.28
CA ALA A 80 19.82 -9.61 -25.91
C ALA A 80 20.81 -8.93 -24.95
N GLU A 81 20.34 -8.07 -24.04
CA GLU A 81 21.18 -7.38 -23.05
C GLU A 81 21.69 -8.36 -21.99
N ILE A 82 20.83 -9.27 -21.51
CA ILE A 82 21.23 -10.33 -20.56
C ILE A 82 22.27 -11.26 -21.19
N ALA A 83 22.06 -11.67 -22.46
CA ALA A 83 22.99 -12.54 -23.17
C ALA A 83 24.35 -11.87 -23.43
N ALA A 84 24.35 -10.56 -23.73
CA ALA A 84 25.60 -9.80 -23.90
C ALA A 84 26.37 -9.69 -22.57
N PHE A 85 25.68 -9.39 -21.46
CA PHE A 85 26.31 -9.32 -20.14
C PHE A 85 26.86 -10.68 -19.68
N SER A 86 26.12 -11.78 -19.88
CA SER A 86 26.60 -13.12 -19.49
C SER A 86 27.80 -13.57 -20.32
N ALA A 87 27.82 -13.30 -21.62
CA ALA A 87 28.95 -13.61 -22.48
C ALA A 87 30.21 -12.83 -22.08
N TRP A 88 30.06 -11.56 -21.70
CA TRP A 88 31.18 -10.72 -21.27
C TRP A 88 31.79 -11.18 -19.94
N ILE A 89 30.95 -11.56 -18.98
CA ILE A 89 31.39 -12.14 -17.70
C ILE A 89 32.15 -13.46 -17.93
N ALA A 90 31.61 -14.34 -18.78
CA ALA A 90 32.27 -15.60 -19.10
C ALA A 90 33.63 -15.40 -19.78
N PHE A 91 33.73 -14.43 -20.71
CA PHE A 91 34.98 -14.09 -21.38
C PHE A 91 36.06 -13.60 -20.41
N ILE A 92 35.70 -12.71 -19.47
CA ILE A 92 36.64 -12.22 -18.45
C ILE A 92 37.08 -13.35 -17.52
N ALA A 93 36.16 -14.23 -17.11
CA ALA A 93 36.50 -15.36 -16.25
C ALA A 93 37.52 -16.29 -16.90
N VAL A 94 37.39 -16.55 -18.21
CA VAL A 94 38.34 -17.37 -18.98
C VAL A 94 39.70 -16.68 -19.11
N ILE A 95 39.74 -15.37 -19.34
CA ILE A 95 41.02 -14.63 -19.40
C ILE A 95 41.72 -14.67 -18.03
N MET A 96 40.98 -14.44 -16.95
CA MET A 96 41.52 -14.44 -15.59
C MET A 96 42.08 -15.82 -15.21
N THR A 97 41.40 -16.92 -15.55
CA THR A 97 41.92 -18.26 -15.27
C THR A 97 43.18 -18.58 -16.08
N LEU A 98 43.26 -18.16 -17.34
CA LEU A 98 44.46 -18.32 -18.16
C LEU A 98 45.65 -17.52 -17.62
N LEU A 99 45.43 -16.31 -17.12
CA LEU A 99 46.48 -15.48 -16.52
C LEU A 99 46.99 -16.02 -15.17
N ILE A 100 46.16 -16.74 -14.42
CA ILE A 100 46.57 -17.37 -13.14
C ILE A 100 47.37 -18.65 -13.37
N LEU A 101 47.24 -19.30 -14.53
CA LEU A 101 47.90 -20.56 -14.88
C LEU A 101 49.26 -20.40 -15.60
N GLN A 102 49.67 -19.17 -15.94
CA GLN A 102 50.99 -18.85 -16.52
C GLN A 102 51.97 -18.42 -15.44
#